data_AF-A0A2S9K3I7-F1
#
_entry.id   AF-A0A2S9K3I7-F1
#
_cell.length_a   1.000
_cell.length_b   1.000
_cell.length_c   1.000
_cell.angle_alpha   90.00
_cell.angle_beta   90.00
_cell.angle_gamma   90.00
#
_symmetry.space_group_name_H-M   'P 1'
#
loop_
_entity.id
_entity.type
_entity.pdbx_description
1 polymer ?
#
loop_
_entity_poly.entity_id
_entity_poly.type
_entity_poly.pdbx_seq_one_letter_code
_entity_poly.pdbx_strand_id
1 'polypeptide(L)'
;MSATYLQVPFRDKDSAKALGARWDPGQRQWYVPAGRELAPFAAWLPADLLEASQPLSPGCAAVAVAAPALIPSAAADELAVPASRPPTASEPAAAYSSSGSPVGPGLQRPSGISLSQLLAGVSRLVAQSFPAAIWTLVEVLDARLRNGHVYLELSERDASGQVLAKANAMIWASNASRILPEFEQATGATLGPGIKLLVRARPVFKPQYGFSLELDAIDSGYTLGDLEARKREIRERLQREGLYARQKQLAPPWDYRQLLVIAPEGGAGLGDFQAEAARLQRHGVCRFDYAYSRFQGEGAPAEIRRVLLAALQRLGQGGRPDAVVIIRGGGAVNDLAWLNDYELARSCCELELPLLTGIGHERDSTLLDEVAQQRFDTPSKVIAGIEQQIVRRTAEARAHFEAIARLGQRCIALARSEAQQTEAQVRLLAQRQLDAARYRVPAAWSEVQRQARRVLRQAREQSRLRLQQLGERAVAMTRRASDSSAQAMQQVDGGSRQALRQAGESSRALMREIAGQGPDKTLARGFAIVRDAGSGQVLQRAAELKPGQALQIQFHDGQRLAQASVPADPGAIDDSPENPA
;
A
#
# COMPACT_ATOMS: atom_id res chain seq x y z
N MET A 1 41.75 -45.83 -30.36
CA MET A 1 41.29 -45.47 -31.71
C MET A 1 41.93 -44.14 -32.07
N SER A 2 42.65 -44.10 -33.19
CA SER A 2 43.48 -42.97 -33.63
C SER A 2 42.62 -41.77 -34.06
N ALA A 3 43.15 -40.56 -33.91
CA ALA A 3 42.61 -39.38 -34.59
C ALA A 3 42.99 -39.41 -36.08
N THR A 4 42.06 -39.02 -36.95
CA THR A 4 42.28 -38.99 -38.41
C THR A 4 42.60 -37.56 -38.85
N TYR A 5 43.77 -37.33 -39.44
CA TYR A 5 44.19 -36.01 -39.92
C TYR A 5 43.65 -35.71 -41.32
N LEU A 6 43.42 -34.42 -41.60
CA LEU A 6 42.79 -33.90 -42.81
C LEU A 6 43.68 -32.87 -43.52
N GLN A 7 43.69 -32.91 -44.84
CA GLN A 7 44.34 -31.92 -45.70
C GLN A 7 43.34 -30.82 -46.09
N VAL A 8 43.13 -29.85 -45.19
CA VAL A 8 42.18 -28.73 -45.40
C VAL A 8 42.91 -27.49 -45.93
N PRO A 9 42.62 -27.01 -47.16
CA PRO A 9 43.14 -25.73 -47.66
C PRO A 9 42.67 -24.56 -46.79
N PHE A 10 43.46 -23.48 -46.70
CA PHE A 10 43.16 -22.35 -45.80
C PHE A 10 41.76 -21.73 -46.02
N ARG A 11 41.30 -21.67 -47.27
CA ARG A 11 39.96 -21.19 -47.66
C ARG A 11 38.81 -22.02 -47.08
N ASP A 12 39.05 -23.31 -46.79
CA ASP A 12 38.03 -24.28 -46.39
C ASP A 12 38.03 -24.55 -44.87
N LYS A 13 38.88 -23.84 -44.11
CA LYS A 13 39.06 -24.05 -42.66
C LYS A 13 37.75 -23.93 -41.88
N ASP A 14 36.90 -22.97 -42.24
CA ASP A 14 35.69 -22.66 -41.48
C ASP A 14 34.59 -23.68 -41.78
N SER A 15 34.57 -24.25 -42.99
CA SER A 15 33.74 -25.41 -43.36
C SER A 15 34.16 -26.68 -42.60
N ALA A 16 35.46 -26.98 -42.56
CA ALA A 16 35.97 -28.12 -41.78
C ALA A 16 35.72 -27.96 -40.27
N LYS A 17 35.86 -26.73 -39.74
CA LYS A 17 35.54 -26.40 -38.35
C LYS A 17 34.04 -26.51 -38.04
N ALA A 18 33.17 -26.13 -38.97
CA ALA A 18 31.71 -26.24 -38.81
C ALA A 18 31.25 -27.71 -38.75
N LEU A 19 31.82 -28.57 -39.59
CA LEU A 19 31.63 -30.02 -39.53
C LEU A 19 32.27 -30.65 -38.27
N GLY A 20 33.21 -29.92 -37.65
CA GLY A 20 33.73 -30.18 -36.32
C GLY A 20 35.06 -30.91 -36.27
N ALA A 21 35.89 -30.75 -37.31
CA ALA A 21 37.32 -30.97 -37.19
C ALA A 21 37.92 -30.01 -36.15
N ARG A 22 39.01 -30.44 -35.51
CA ARG A 22 39.80 -29.63 -34.59
C ARG A 22 41.18 -29.37 -35.18
N TRP A 23 41.80 -28.27 -34.80
CA TRP A 23 43.17 -27.94 -35.19
C TRP A 23 44.15 -28.48 -34.16
N ASP A 24 45.15 -29.25 -34.60
CA ASP A 24 46.31 -29.60 -33.78
C ASP A 24 47.42 -28.56 -34.00
N PRO A 25 47.76 -27.72 -33.00
CA PRO A 25 48.83 -26.74 -33.12
C PRO A 25 50.23 -27.36 -33.16
N GLY A 26 50.42 -28.60 -32.68
CA GLY A 26 51.69 -29.31 -32.70
C GLY A 26 52.04 -29.84 -34.10
N GLN A 27 51.07 -30.44 -34.79
CA GLN A 27 51.25 -30.94 -36.16
C GLN A 27 50.87 -29.94 -37.26
N ARG A 28 50.23 -28.81 -36.88
CA ARG A 28 49.71 -27.78 -37.80
C ARG A 28 48.77 -28.35 -38.87
N GLN A 29 47.90 -29.26 -38.45
CA GLN A 29 46.91 -29.92 -39.30
C GLN A 29 45.53 -29.96 -38.62
N TRP A 30 44.49 -30.10 -39.44
CA TRP A 30 43.13 -30.38 -38.95
C TRP A 30 42.99 -31.89 -38.70
N TYR A 31 42.20 -32.29 -37.70
CA TYR A 31 41.91 -33.68 -37.41
C TYR A 31 40.46 -33.89 -36.98
N VAL A 32 39.93 -35.08 -37.23
CA VAL A 32 38.62 -35.53 -36.73
C VAL A 32 38.82 -36.29 -35.42
N PRO A 33 38.18 -35.88 -34.31
CA PRO A 33 38.21 -36.62 -33.05
C PRO A 33 37.61 -38.03 -33.19
N ALA A 34 38.21 -39.01 -32.50
CA ALA A 34 37.74 -40.39 -32.54
C ALA A 34 36.28 -40.52 -32.09
N GLY A 35 35.49 -41.35 -32.80
CA GLY A 35 34.05 -41.54 -32.55
C GLY A 35 33.12 -40.63 -33.36
N ARG A 36 33.64 -39.83 -34.30
CA ARG A 36 32.84 -39.00 -35.22
C ARG A 36 32.86 -39.58 -36.63
N GLU A 37 31.74 -39.45 -37.35
CA GLU A 37 31.62 -39.94 -38.72
C GLU A 37 32.57 -39.20 -39.68
N LEU A 38 33.24 -39.96 -40.55
CA LEU A 38 34.24 -39.44 -41.50
C LEU A 38 33.65 -39.00 -42.85
N ALA A 39 32.45 -39.48 -43.20
CA ALA A 39 31.80 -39.19 -44.49
C ALA A 39 31.66 -37.68 -44.80
N PRO A 40 31.33 -36.78 -43.86
CA PRO A 40 31.26 -35.34 -44.14
C PRO A 40 32.62 -34.70 -44.47
N PHE A 41 33.74 -35.37 -44.18
CA PHE A 41 35.10 -34.88 -44.40
C PHE A 41 35.77 -35.48 -45.64
N ALA A 42 35.04 -36.23 -46.48
CA ALA A 42 35.57 -36.92 -47.66
C ALA A 42 36.39 -36.01 -48.60
N ALA A 43 36.05 -34.73 -48.70
CA ALA A 43 36.76 -33.74 -49.53
C ALA A 43 38.18 -33.38 -49.02
N TRP A 44 38.54 -33.76 -47.79
CA TRP A 44 39.84 -33.45 -47.16
C TRP A 44 40.53 -34.67 -46.53
N LEU A 45 40.01 -35.88 -46.75
CA LEU A 45 40.66 -37.12 -46.33
C LEU A 45 41.86 -37.42 -47.26
N PRO A 46 42.96 -37.99 -46.73
CA PRO A 46 44.02 -38.56 -47.55
C PRO A 46 43.48 -39.64 -48.51
N ALA A 47 44.05 -39.73 -49.71
CA ALA A 47 43.64 -40.70 -50.74
C ALA A 47 43.55 -42.15 -50.20
N ASP A 48 44.52 -42.53 -49.37
CA ASP A 48 44.67 -43.85 -48.76
C ASP A 48 43.48 -44.30 -47.87
N LEU A 49 42.61 -43.38 -47.47
CA LEU A 49 41.42 -43.66 -46.65
C LEU A 49 40.09 -43.62 -47.41
N LEU A 50 40.09 -43.15 -48.68
CA LEU A 50 38.88 -43.03 -49.49
C LEU A 50 38.39 -44.39 -50.03
N GLU A 51 39.30 -45.34 -50.29
CA GLU A 51 38.95 -46.69 -50.79
C GLU A 51 38.21 -47.57 -49.76
N ALA A 52 38.34 -47.28 -48.46
CA ALA A 52 37.79 -48.10 -47.38
C ALA A 52 36.31 -47.81 -47.02
N SER A 53 35.61 -46.94 -47.77
CA SER A 53 34.33 -46.35 -47.34
C SER A 53 33.20 -46.35 -48.38
N GLN A 54 33.11 -47.38 -49.23
CA GLN A 54 31.98 -47.56 -50.16
C GLN A 54 31.16 -48.84 -49.92
N PRO A 55 29.84 -48.72 -49.71
CA PRO A 55 28.87 -49.78 -49.98
C PRO A 55 28.01 -49.49 -51.22
N LEU A 56 28.14 -50.36 -52.22
CA LEU A 56 27.17 -50.82 -53.24
C LEU A 56 25.83 -50.06 -53.46
N SER A 57 25.79 -49.28 -54.55
CA SER A 57 24.75 -49.34 -55.63
C SER A 57 23.27 -48.92 -55.29
N PRO A 58 22.31 -48.93 -56.23
CA PRO A 58 21.99 -47.72 -57.02
C PRO A 58 20.48 -47.38 -57.19
N GLY A 59 20.15 -46.19 -57.71
CA GLY A 59 18.85 -45.97 -58.39
C GLY A 59 18.34 -44.53 -58.52
N CYS A 60 18.06 -44.12 -59.78
CA CYS A 60 17.07 -43.13 -60.28
C CYS A 60 16.92 -41.75 -59.58
N ALA A 61 16.71 -40.62 -60.28
CA ALA A 61 16.56 -40.36 -61.72
C ALA A 61 17.03 -38.92 -62.06
N ALA A 62 17.15 -38.63 -63.36
CA ALA A 62 17.71 -37.38 -63.89
C ALA A 62 16.69 -36.23 -64.03
N VAL A 63 17.19 -34.99 -64.04
CA VAL A 63 16.93 -34.03 -65.13
C VAL A 63 18.23 -33.25 -65.41
N ALA A 64 18.57 -33.07 -66.68
CA ALA A 64 19.72 -32.27 -67.12
C ALA A 64 19.26 -31.15 -68.07
N VAL A 65 19.97 -30.01 -68.06
CA VAL A 65 20.01 -29.04 -69.16
C VAL A 65 21.47 -28.57 -69.33
N ALA A 66 21.88 -28.30 -70.57
CA ALA A 66 23.26 -28.40 -71.03
C ALA A 66 24.10 -27.10 -70.98
N ALA A 67 25.43 -27.26 -71.05
CA ALA A 67 26.43 -26.25 -71.41
C ALA A 67 26.59 -26.15 -72.96
N PRO A 68 27.48 -25.31 -73.56
CA PRO A 68 28.95 -25.32 -73.40
C PRO A 68 29.55 -23.88 -73.25
N ALA A 69 30.85 -23.54 -73.37
CA ALA A 69 32.03 -24.31 -73.81
C ALA A 69 33.38 -23.90 -73.14
N LEU A 70 34.29 -24.87 -73.18
CA LEU A 70 35.76 -24.90 -73.13
C LEU A 70 36.44 -24.02 -74.22
N ILE A 71 37.73 -23.60 -74.27
CA ILE A 71 39.07 -24.06 -73.78
C ILE A 71 40.13 -22.95 -74.16
N PRO A 72 41.44 -22.87 -73.72
CA PRO A 72 42.14 -23.37 -72.54
C PRO A 72 43.09 -22.34 -71.81
N SER A 73 43.71 -22.85 -70.73
CA SER A 73 44.87 -22.36 -69.94
C SER A 73 46.17 -21.97 -70.68
N ALA A 74 46.98 -21.06 -70.10
CA ALA A 74 48.44 -21.26 -69.96
C ALA A 74 49.11 -20.39 -68.86
N ALA A 75 50.04 -21.03 -68.12
CA ALA A 75 51.27 -20.51 -67.49
C ALA A 75 51.26 -19.63 -66.22
N ALA A 76 52.11 -20.09 -65.28
CA ALA A 76 52.72 -19.40 -64.14
C ALA A 76 53.54 -18.14 -64.58
N ASP A 77 53.96 -17.22 -63.71
CA ASP A 77 54.90 -17.51 -62.61
C ASP A 77 54.89 -16.46 -61.49
N GLU A 78 55.26 -16.88 -60.28
CA GLU A 78 55.85 -15.98 -59.28
C GLU A 78 57.28 -15.63 -59.74
N LEU A 79 57.80 -14.45 -59.36
CA LEU A 79 59.21 -14.40 -58.96
C LEU A 79 59.52 -13.17 -58.09
N ALA A 80 60.23 -13.43 -57.00
CA ALA A 80 60.63 -12.45 -56.01
C ALA A 80 61.89 -11.67 -56.43
N VAL A 81 62.05 -10.51 -55.78
CA VAL A 81 63.28 -9.70 -55.79
C VAL A 81 64.43 -10.45 -55.12
N PRO A 82 65.66 -10.38 -55.65
CA PRO A 82 66.87 -10.42 -54.82
C PRO A 82 67.69 -9.12 -54.90
N ALA A 83 68.37 -8.83 -53.79
CA ALA A 83 69.17 -7.62 -53.60
C ALA A 83 70.53 -7.70 -54.32
N SER A 84 71.10 -6.52 -54.62
CA SER A 84 72.44 -6.37 -55.18
C SER A 84 73.43 -5.77 -54.17
N ARG A 85 74.63 -6.34 -54.11
CA ARG A 85 75.88 -5.66 -53.68
C ARG A 85 77.03 -6.15 -54.58
N PRO A 86 78.05 -5.31 -54.85
CA PRO A 86 79.01 -5.52 -55.95
C PRO A 86 80.26 -6.30 -55.49
N PRO A 87 81.23 -6.56 -56.39
CA PRO A 87 82.40 -5.66 -56.38
C PRO A 87 83.12 -5.40 -57.74
N THR A 88 83.76 -4.23 -57.80
CA THR A 88 85.08 -3.89 -58.43
C THR A 88 85.52 -4.38 -59.83
N ALA A 89 85.65 -3.41 -60.74
CA ALA A 89 86.86 -3.01 -61.48
C ALA A 89 87.78 -4.05 -62.19
N SER A 90 87.94 -3.88 -63.52
CA SER A 90 89.24 -3.66 -64.19
C SER A 90 89.09 -3.29 -65.68
N GLU A 91 89.91 -2.33 -66.14
CA GLU A 91 90.20 -2.02 -67.56
C GLU A 91 91.41 -2.85 -68.06
N PRO A 92 91.96 -2.65 -69.28
CA PRO A 92 91.34 -2.56 -70.62
C PRO A 92 92.00 -3.54 -71.62
N ALA A 93 91.42 -3.68 -72.83
CA ALA A 93 92.14 -4.19 -74.00
C ALA A 93 91.66 -3.50 -75.29
N ALA A 94 92.57 -3.28 -76.25
CA ALA A 94 92.42 -2.30 -77.33
C ALA A 94 92.17 -2.91 -78.73
N ALA A 95 91.86 -2.02 -79.68
CA ALA A 95 91.79 -2.22 -81.15
C ALA A 95 90.68 -3.18 -81.65
N TYR A 96 89.86 -2.82 -82.63
CA TYR A 96 90.27 -2.27 -83.93
C TYR A 96 89.28 -1.24 -84.49
N SER A 97 89.82 -0.17 -85.09
CA SER A 97 89.06 0.74 -85.95
C SER A 97 88.98 0.18 -87.37
N SER A 98 87.79 0.13 -87.95
CA SER A 98 87.62 0.15 -89.40
C SER A 98 86.47 1.07 -89.80
N SER A 99 86.79 2.04 -90.64
CA SER A 99 85.88 3.08 -91.14
C SER A 99 85.02 2.55 -92.28
N GLY A 100 83.70 2.65 -92.15
CA GLY A 100 82.74 2.28 -93.19
C GLY A 100 81.47 3.12 -93.14
N SER A 101 81.26 3.94 -94.16
CA SER A 101 80.07 4.75 -94.43
C SER A 101 80.14 5.15 -95.92
N PRO A 102 79.02 5.48 -96.62
CA PRO A 102 77.80 6.04 -96.05
C PRO A 102 76.45 5.64 -96.74
N VAL A 103 75.37 6.28 -96.24
CA VAL A 103 74.03 6.51 -96.86
C VAL A 103 73.11 5.33 -97.21
N GLY A 104 71.99 5.27 -96.48
CA GLY A 104 70.67 4.96 -97.03
C GLY A 104 69.62 5.85 -96.34
N PRO A 105 68.64 6.45 -97.05
CA PRO A 105 67.67 7.37 -96.44
C PRO A 105 66.56 6.60 -95.70
N GLY A 106 66.85 6.18 -94.47
CA GLY A 106 65.86 5.60 -93.57
C GLY A 106 64.88 6.67 -93.04
N LEU A 107 63.59 6.33 -92.98
CA LEU A 107 62.54 7.22 -92.47
C LEU A 107 62.91 7.78 -91.09
N GLN A 108 62.82 9.10 -90.92
CA GLN A 108 62.86 9.72 -89.60
C GLN A 108 61.64 9.27 -88.79
N ARG A 109 61.80 8.21 -88.00
CA ARG A 109 60.88 7.91 -86.90
C ARG A 109 60.88 9.13 -85.96
N PRO A 110 59.71 9.56 -85.43
CA PRO A 110 59.71 10.58 -84.39
C PRO A 110 60.60 10.10 -83.24
N SER A 111 61.55 10.92 -82.83
CA SER A 111 62.49 10.63 -81.76
C SER A 111 61.75 10.58 -80.42
N GLY A 112 61.21 9.40 -80.12
CA GLY A 112 60.48 9.13 -78.89
C GLY A 112 61.33 9.44 -77.67
N ILE A 113 60.90 10.41 -76.88
CA ILE A 113 61.47 10.74 -75.57
C ILE A 113 61.27 9.51 -74.66
N SER A 114 62.30 9.12 -73.89
CA SER A 114 62.15 7.96 -73.00
C SER A 114 61.12 8.26 -71.90
N LEU A 115 60.43 7.23 -71.40
CA LEU A 115 59.48 7.38 -70.30
C LEU A 115 60.14 8.05 -69.08
N SER A 116 61.41 7.74 -68.81
CA SER A 116 62.20 8.39 -67.76
C SER A 116 62.42 9.89 -67.99
N GLN A 117 62.69 10.33 -69.24
CA GLN A 117 62.85 11.75 -69.59
C GLN A 117 61.50 12.49 -69.52
N LEU A 118 60.40 11.89 -69.99
CA LEU A 118 59.06 12.48 -69.92
C LEU A 118 58.62 12.68 -68.46
N LEU A 119 58.73 11.64 -67.62
CA LEU A 119 58.37 11.71 -66.20
C LEU A 119 59.30 12.63 -65.38
N ALA A 120 60.59 12.74 -65.75
CA ALA A 120 61.49 13.73 -65.19
C ALA A 120 61.09 15.17 -65.58
N GLY A 121 60.58 15.37 -66.80
CA GLY A 121 59.98 16.63 -67.24
C GLY A 121 58.76 17.02 -66.39
N VAL A 122 57.82 16.09 -66.18
CA VAL A 122 56.66 16.28 -65.30
C VAL A 122 57.09 16.61 -63.86
N SER A 123 58.05 15.86 -63.31
CA SER A 123 58.61 16.12 -61.98
C SER A 123 59.19 17.53 -61.85
N ARG A 124 59.94 17.99 -62.86
CA ARG A 124 60.51 19.34 -62.91
C ARG A 124 59.44 20.43 -63.01
N LEU A 125 58.40 20.23 -63.83
CA LEU A 125 57.28 21.16 -63.95
C LEU A 125 56.52 21.30 -62.63
N VAL A 126 56.20 20.19 -61.96
CA VAL A 126 55.54 20.23 -60.64
C VAL A 126 56.41 20.97 -59.62
N ALA A 127 57.72 20.70 -59.57
CA ALA A 127 58.64 21.39 -58.66
C ALA A 127 58.81 22.90 -58.97
N GLN A 128 58.71 23.31 -60.24
CA GLN A 128 58.76 24.71 -60.65
C GLN A 128 57.45 25.46 -60.38
N SER A 129 56.30 24.81 -60.58
CA SER A 129 54.98 25.40 -60.33
C SER A 129 54.64 25.52 -58.84
N PHE A 130 55.20 24.65 -57.99
CA PHE A 130 54.94 24.62 -56.55
C PHE A 130 56.24 24.75 -55.73
N PRO A 131 56.91 25.93 -55.76
CA PRO A 131 58.18 26.16 -55.07
C PRO A 131 58.06 26.18 -53.53
N ALA A 132 56.85 26.39 -53.00
CA ALA A 132 56.55 26.40 -51.57
C ALA A 132 55.38 25.46 -51.25
N ALA A 133 55.32 24.97 -50.02
CA ALA A 133 54.21 24.14 -49.55
C ALA A 133 52.97 25.01 -49.27
N ILE A 134 51.80 24.52 -49.67
CA ILE A 134 50.52 25.25 -49.67
C ILE A 134 49.60 24.68 -48.58
N TRP A 135 48.85 25.53 -47.90
CA TRP A 135 47.79 25.08 -46.98
C TRP A 135 46.59 24.55 -47.78
N THR A 136 46.24 23.29 -47.56
CA THR A 136 45.22 22.55 -48.30
C THR A 136 44.26 21.90 -47.30
N LEU A 137 42.96 22.06 -47.51
CA LEU A 137 41.92 21.42 -46.72
C LEU A 137 41.70 20.01 -47.25
N VAL A 138 41.79 19.01 -46.37
CA VAL A 138 41.72 17.58 -46.74
C VAL A 138 40.97 16.78 -45.68
N GLU A 139 40.29 15.72 -46.10
CA GLU A 139 39.72 14.68 -45.24
C GLU A 139 40.59 13.43 -45.34
N VAL A 140 41.00 12.86 -44.21
CA VAL A 140 41.78 11.61 -44.18
C VAL A 140 40.85 10.42 -44.45
N LEU A 141 41.16 9.60 -45.45
CA LEU A 141 40.47 8.33 -45.71
C LEU A 141 41.13 7.16 -44.98
N ASP A 142 42.46 7.17 -44.89
CA ASP A 142 43.25 6.13 -44.22
C ASP A 142 44.58 6.73 -43.73
N ALA A 143 45.11 6.21 -42.63
CA ALA A 143 46.34 6.65 -42.00
C ALA A 143 47.16 5.45 -41.50
N ARG A 144 48.37 5.27 -42.04
CA ARG A 144 49.24 4.12 -41.74
C ARG A 144 50.63 4.58 -41.32
N LEU A 145 51.03 4.24 -40.09
CA LEU A 145 52.39 4.48 -39.59
C LEU A 145 53.31 3.30 -39.98
N ARG A 146 54.39 3.57 -40.72
CA ARG A 146 55.39 2.55 -41.11
C ARG A 146 56.80 3.13 -41.04
N ASN A 147 57.67 2.48 -40.27
CA ASN A 147 59.07 2.90 -40.05
C ASN A 147 59.22 4.37 -39.61
N GLY A 148 58.26 4.89 -38.83
CA GLY A 148 58.21 6.30 -38.40
C GLY A 148 57.62 7.28 -39.42
N HIS A 149 57.43 6.89 -40.68
CA HIS A 149 56.72 7.70 -41.68
C HIS A 149 55.22 7.46 -41.57
N VAL A 150 54.42 8.51 -41.76
CA VAL A 150 52.96 8.39 -41.85
C VAL A 150 52.56 8.43 -43.32
N TYR A 151 51.87 7.41 -43.80
CA TYR A 151 51.24 7.39 -45.12
C TYR A 151 49.76 7.66 -44.95
N LEU A 152 49.23 8.58 -45.76
CA LEU A 152 47.85 9.04 -45.69
C LEU A 152 47.20 8.90 -47.06
N GLU A 153 45.97 8.41 -47.10
CA GLU A 153 45.09 8.64 -48.25
C GLU A 153 44.22 9.85 -47.91
N LEU A 154 44.28 10.89 -48.73
CA LEU A 154 43.55 12.15 -48.55
C LEU A 154 42.46 12.26 -49.61
N SER A 155 41.32 12.82 -49.24
CA SER A 155 40.26 13.18 -50.17
C SER A 155 39.66 14.55 -49.87
N GLU A 156 39.04 15.15 -50.87
CA GLU A 156 38.15 16.28 -50.73
C GLU A 156 36.72 15.79 -51.04
N ARG A 157 35.75 16.14 -50.19
CA ARG A 157 34.33 15.83 -50.40
C ARG A 157 33.51 17.10 -50.44
N ASP A 158 32.55 17.13 -51.36
CA ASP A 158 31.50 18.14 -51.37
C ASP A 158 30.50 17.91 -50.21
N ALA A 159 29.65 18.91 -49.92
CA ALA A 159 28.55 18.81 -48.96
C ALA A 159 27.56 17.67 -49.25
N SER A 160 27.50 17.19 -50.50
CA SER A 160 26.76 15.99 -50.93
C SER A 160 27.44 14.65 -50.59
N GLY A 161 28.68 14.67 -50.08
CA GLY A 161 29.48 13.48 -49.76
C GLY A 161 30.27 12.89 -50.95
N GLN A 162 30.08 13.42 -52.17
CA GLN A 162 30.81 13.03 -53.36
C GLN A 162 32.29 13.42 -53.27
N VAL A 163 33.19 12.49 -53.61
CA VAL A 163 34.64 12.74 -53.64
C VAL A 163 34.98 13.59 -54.86
N LEU A 164 35.49 14.79 -54.65
CA LEU A 164 35.95 15.73 -55.67
C LEU A 164 37.39 15.45 -56.10
N ALA A 165 38.26 15.17 -55.11
CA ALA A 165 39.68 14.89 -55.32
C ALA A 165 40.15 13.77 -54.39
N LYS A 166 41.15 13.00 -54.82
CA LYS A 166 41.88 12.02 -53.99
C LYS A 166 43.37 12.08 -54.31
N ALA A 167 44.21 12.07 -53.26
CA ALA A 167 45.66 12.06 -53.38
C ALA A 167 46.31 11.22 -52.27
N ASN A 168 47.45 10.60 -52.58
CA ASN A 168 48.28 9.96 -51.58
C ASN A 168 49.22 11.00 -50.97
N ALA A 169 49.38 10.97 -49.64
CA ALA A 169 50.26 11.88 -48.92
C ALA A 169 51.19 11.14 -47.96
N MET A 170 52.28 11.80 -47.58
CA MET A 170 53.29 11.25 -46.68
C MET A 170 53.83 12.32 -45.73
N ILE A 171 53.95 11.97 -44.45
CA ILE A 171 54.68 12.74 -43.44
C ILE A 171 56.01 12.03 -43.20
N TRP A 172 57.12 12.72 -43.45
CA TRP A 172 58.46 12.23 -43.14
C TRP A 172 58.66 12.03 -41.63
N ALA A 173 59.42 11.02 -41.21
CA ALA A 173 59.58 10.67 -39.79
C ALA A 173 60.04 11.83 -38.89
N SER A 174 60.91 12.72 -39.40
CA SER A 174 61.36 13.94 -38.71
C SER A 174 60.25 14.98 -38.48
N ASN A 175 59.24 15.01 -39.35
CA ASN A 175 58.09 15.89 -39.21
C ASN A 175 57.01 15.20 -38.37
N ALA A 176 56.79 13.90 -38.56
CA ALA A 176 55.81 13.10 -37.83
C ALA A 176 56.06 13.10 -36.32
N SER A 177 57.33 12.98 -35.90
CA SER A 177 57.71 13.01 -34.47
C SER A 177 57.43 14.33 -33.75
N ARG A 178 57.22 15.42 -34.50
CA ARG A 178 56.85 16.73 -33.96
C ARG A 178 55.36 17.01 -34.12
N ILE A 179 54.82 16.78 -35.32
CA ILE A 179 53.43 17.09 -35.68
C ILE A 179 52.46 16.19 -34.91
N LEU A 180 52.71 14.88 -34.79
CA LEU A 180 51.76 13.97 -34.14
C LEU A 180 51.55 14.32 -32.65
N PRO A 181 52.58 14.51 -31.81
CA PRO A 181 52.38 14.87 -30.41
C PRO A 181 51.77 16.27 -30.23
N GLU A 182 52.17 17.27 -31.04
CA GLU A 182 51.59 18.62 -31.00
C GLU A 182 50.10 18.60 -31.38
N PHE A 183 49.74 17.83 -32.41
CA PHE A 183 48.35 17.64 -32.86
C PHE A 183 47.50 16.90 -31.81
N GLU A 184 48.01 15.79 -31.26
CA GLU A 184 47.32 15.00 -30.25
C GLU A 184 47.09 15.77 -28.95
N GLN A 185 48.08 16.56 -28.50
CA GLN A 185 47.94 17.42 -27.30
C GLN A 185 46.97 18.58 -27.51
N ALA A 186 46.93 19.17 -28.71
CA ALA A 186 46.07 20.33 -29.00
C ALA A 186 44.62 19.95 -29.34
N THR A 187 44.40 18.82 -30.01
CA THR A 187 43.05 18.41 -30.46
C THR A 187 42.42 17.33 -29.58
N GLY A 188 43.21 16.60 -28.79
CA GLY A 188 42.74 15.38 -28.13
C GLY A 188 42.31 14.30 -29.12
N ALA A 189 42.85 14.31 -30.35
CA ALA A 189 42.57 13.36 -31.42
C ALA A 189 43.85 12.84 -32.09
N THR A 190 43.85 11.58 -32.54
CA THR A 190 44.94 10.96 -33.32
C THR A 190 44.67 11.19 -34.78
N LEU A 191 45.74 11.25 -35.58
CA LEU A 191 45.60 11.27 -37.03
C LEU A 191 44.98 9.94 -37.52
N GLY A 192 43.73 9.99 -37.99
CA GLY A 192 42.94 8.83 -38.37
C GLY A 192 41.89 9.18 -39.43
N PRO A 193 41.14 8.17 -39.93
CA PRO A 193 40.13 8.38 -40.97
C PRO A 193 39.01 9.34 -40.50
N GLY A 194 38.33 9.97 -41.45
CA GLY A 194 37.17 10.85 -41.22
C GLY A 194 37.48 12.23 -40.62
N ILE A 195 38.74 12.53 -40.31
CA ILE A 195 39.15 13.83 -39.77
C ILE A 195 39.44 14.81 -40.91
N LYS A 196 38.83 15.99 -40.84
CA LYS A 196 39.17 17.14 -41.69
C LYS A 196 40.36 17.89 -41.10
N LEU A 197 41.35 18.14 -41.94
CA LEU A 197 42.62 18.77 -41.58
C LEU A 197 42.91 19.90 -42.54
N LEU A 198 43.47 20.99 -42.03
CA LEU A 198 44.16 21.98 -42.83
C LEU A 198 45.66 21.65 -42.77
N VAL A 199 46.21 21.11 -43.87
CA VAL A 199 47.58 20.58 -43.93
C VAL A 199 48.45 21.42 -44.85
N ARG A 200 49.73 21.61 -44.50
CA ARG A 200 50.68 22.30 -45.38
C ARG A 200 51.39 21.28 -46.27
N ALA A 201 50.90 21.13 -47.49
CA ALA A 201 51.31 20.11 -48.46
C ALA A 201 52.25 20.67 -49.55
N ARG A 202 53.28 19.90 -49.89
CA ARG A 202 54.13 20.12 -51.07
C ARG A 202 53.82 19.04 -52.12
N PRO A 203 53.35 19.39 -53.32
CA PRO A 203 53.21 18.45 -54.43
C PRO A 203 54.57 17.90 -54.88
N VAL A 204 54.71 16.57 -54.92
CA VAL A 204 55.94 15.89 -55.33
C VAL A 204 55.59 14.76 -56.29
N PHE A 205 56.19 14.77 -57.49
CA PHE A 205 56.02 13.72 -58.48
C PHE A 205 57.32 12.92 -58.64
N LYS A 206 57.28 11.62 -58.33
CA LYS A 206 58.43 10.70 -58.41
C LYS A 206 58.21 9.71 -59.55
N PRO A 207 59.11 9.59 -60.55
CA PRO A 207 58.89 8.74 -61.74
C PRO A 207 58.52 7.27 -61.48
N GLN A 208 58.90 6.71 -60.34
CA GLN A 208 58.59 5.32 -59.96
C GLN A 208 57.33 5.17 -59.08
N TYR A 209 56.87 6.25 -58.43
CA TYR A 209 55.82 6.21 -57.40
C TYR A 209 54.62 7.12 -57.70
N GLY A 210 54.67 7.90 -58.79
CA GLY A 210 53.60 8.79 -59.22
C GLY A 210 53.55 10.12 -58.43
N PHE A 211 52.36 10.70 -58.37
CA PHE A 211 52.07 11.93 -57.66
C PHE A 211 51.79 11.66 -56.18
N SER A 212 52.39 12.46 -55.30
CA SER A 212 52.11 12.45 -53.86
C SER A 212 52.25 13.84 -53.24
N LEU A 213 51.68 14.01 -52.05
CA LEU A 213 51.78 15.22 -51.25
C LEU A 213 52.70 14.97 -50.04
N GLU A 214 53.79 15.70 -49.92
CA GLU A 214 54.64 15.66 -48.72
C GLU A 214 54.16 16.73 -47.73
N LEU A 215 53.79 16.34 -46.50
CA LEU A 215 53.20 17.25 -45.51
C LEU A 215 54.24 17.74 -44.49
N ASP A 216 54.28 19.05 -44.29
CA ASP A 216 55.25 19.74 -43.42
C ASP A 216 54.65 20.31 -42.13
N ALA A 217 53.32 20.46 -42.05
CA ALA A 217 52.59 20.96 -40.89
C ALA A 217 51.10 20.60 -40.98
N ILE A 218 50.41 20.58 -39.84
CA ILE A 218 48.96 20.42 -39.70
C ILE A 218 48.47 21.52 -38.75
N ASP A 219 47.38 22.20 -39.09
CA ASP A 219 46.72 23.16 -38.20
C ASP A 219 45.74 22.43 -37.27
N SER A 220 46.13 22.32 -35.99
CA SER A 220 45.31 21.75 -34.93
C SER A 220 44.13 22.65 -34.55
N GLY A 221 44.24 23.98 -34.71
CA GLY A 221 43.18 24.94 -34.41
C GLY A 221 42.01 24.83 -35.38
N TYR A 222 42.30 24.67 -36.68
CA TYR A 222 41.26 24.38 -37.67
C TYR A 222 40.51 23.08 -37.35
N THR A 223 41.26 22.02 -37.03
CA THR A 223 40.72 20.69 -36.76
C THR A 223 39.85 20.66 -35.50
N LEU A 224 40.30 21.33 -34.43
CA LEU A 224 39.51 21.51 -33.21
C LEU A 224 38.22 22.30 -33.50
N GLY A 225 38.29 23.36 -34.31
CA GLY A 225 37.14 24.16 -34.72
C GLY A 225 36.07 23.37 -35.49
N ASP A 226 36.46 22.50 -36.42
CA ASP A 226 35.53 21.64 -37.17
C ASP A 226 34.84 20.61 -36.25
N LEU A 227 35.60 19.97 -35.35
CA LEU A 227 35.06 19.03 -34.37
C LEU A 227 34.08 19.70 -33.39
N GLU A 228 34.42 20.88 -32.88
CA GLU A 228 33.53 21.67 -32.03
C GLU A 228 32.28 22.16 -32.77
N ALA A 229 32.42 22.60 -34.03
CA ALA A 229 31.31 23.02 -34.87
C ALA A 229 30.34 21.86 -35.12
N ARG A 230 30.85 20.67 -35.49
CA ARG A 230 30.04 19.47 -35.68
C ARG A 230 29.31 19.05 -34.39
N LYS A 231 30.00 19.08 -33.25
CA LYS A 231 29.36 18.82 -31.94
C LYS A 231 28.26 19.84 -31.62
N ARG A 232 28.47 21.10 -31.98
CA ARG A 232 27.47 22.19 -31.82
C ARG A 232 26.26 22.00 -32.72
N GLU A 233 26.45 21.66 -33.99
CA GLU A 233 25.38 21.37 -34.94
C GLU A 233 24.47 20.25 -34.43
N ILE A 234 25.05 19.14 -33.96
CA ILE A 234 24.30 18.01 -33.40
C ILE A 234 23.54 18.44 -32.15
N ARG A 235 24.16 19.24 -31.25
CA ARG A 235 23.50 19.79 -30.06
C ARG A 235 22.29 20.66 -30.43
N GLU A 236 22.46 21.60 -31.35
CA GLU A 236 21.39 22.49 -31.83
C GLU A 236 20.27 21.71 -32.51
N ARG A 237 20.59 20.63 -33.23
CA ARG A 237 19.59 19.72 -33.81
C ARG A 237 18.79 19.00 -32.74
N LEU A 238 19.45 18.37 -31.76
CA LEU A 238 18.78 17.70 -30.63
C LEU A 238 17.95 18.67 -29.77
N GLN A 239 18.34 19.95 -29.70
CA GLN A 239 17.56 21.00 -29.03
C GLN A 239 16.32 21.40 -29.84
N ARG A 240 16.44 21.60 -31.16
CA ARG A 240 15.31 21.87 -32.06
C ARG A 240 14.27 20.76 -32.07
N GLU A 241 14.71 19.51 -31.93
CA GLU A 241 13.84 18.33 -31.83
C GLU A 241 13.30 18.09 -30.40
N GLY A 242 13.66 18.92 -29.42
CA GLY A 242 13.22 18.81 -28.01
C GLY A 242 13.83 17.64 -27.24
N LEU A 243 14.75 16.88 -27.84
CA LEU A 243 15.33 15.65 -27.29
C LEU A 243 16.46 15.92 -26.28
N TYR A 244 17.24 16.99 -26.46
CA TYR A 244 18.46 17.27 -25.67
C TYR A 244 18.23 17.31 -24.15
N ALA A 245 17.05 17.75 -23.69
CA ALA A 245 16.70 17.83 -22.27
C ALA A 245 15.86 16.64 -21.78
N ARG A 246 15.40 15.74 -22.66
CA ARG A 246 14.41 14.71 -22.35
C ARG A 246 14.89 13.73 -21.28
N GLN A 247 16.15 13.28 -21.40
CA GLN A 247 16.79 12.43 -20.39
C GLN A 247 16.89 13.14 -19.03
N LYS A 248 17.40 14.38 -19.02
CA LYS A 248 17.54 15.25 -17.82
C LYS A 248 16.23 15.56 -17.08
N GLN A 249 15.09 15.35 -17.71
CA GLN A 249 13.75 15.51 -17.12
C GLN A 249 13.21 14.22 -16.49
N LEU A 250 13.86 13.07 -16.71
CA LEU A 250 13.51 11.84 -16.01
C LEU A 250 13.85 11.99 -14.53
N ALA A 251 13.06 11.33 -13.67
CA ALA A 251 13.44 11.20 -12.27
C ALA A 251 14.65 10.24 -12.16
N PRO A 252 15.69 10.57 -11.37
CA PRO A 252 16.75 9.60 -11.08
C PRO A 252 16.14 8.40 -10.33
N PRO A 253 16.63 7.16 -10.55
CA PRO A 253 16.12 5.98 -9.85
C PRO A 253 16.15 6.16 -8.34
N TRP A 254 15.05 5.79 -7.68
CA TRP A 254 14.95 5.88 -6.23
C TRP A 254 16.01 4.99 -5.56
N ASP A 255 16.24 3.80 -6.12
CA ASP A 255 17.29 2.83 -5.79
C ASP A 255 17.61 1.97 -7.04
N TYR A 256 18.60 1.08 -6.96
CA TYR A 256 19.09 0.27 -8.09
C TYR A 256 19.00 -1.24 -7.79
N ARG A 257 18.12 -1.95 -8.50
CA ARG A 257 17.96 -3.41 -8.42
C ARG A 257 18.57 -4.13 -9.63
N GLN A 258 18.46 -3.56 -10.82
CA GLN A 258 18.96 -4.16 -12.06
C GLN A 258 19.41 -3.09 -13.06
N LEU A 259 20.62 -3.24 -13.58
CA LEU A 259 21.27 -2.28 -14.48
C LEU A 259 21.74 -2.95 -15.77
N LEU A 260 21.48 -2.30 -16.91
CA LEU A 260 22.07 -2.67 -18.21
C LEU A 260 23.38 -1.90 -18.39
N VAL A 261 24.50 -2.60 -18.54
CA VAL A 261 25.83 -2.00 -18.69
C VAL A 261 26.38 -2.25 -20.09
N ILE A 262 26.71 -1.17 -20.80
CA ILE A 262 27.35 -1.20 -22.13
C ILE A 262 28.79 -0.74 -22.01
N ALA A 263 29.71 -1.60 -22.43
CA ALA A 263 31.15 -1.43 -22.25
C ALA A 263 31.98 -2.08 -23.36
N PRO A 264 33.23 -1.65 -23.58
CA PRO A 264 34.17 -2.38 -24.44
C PRO A 264 34.61 -3.70 -23.81
N GLU A 265 34.71 -4.75 -24.62
CA GLU A 265 35.27 -6.03 -24.18
C GLU A 265 36.76 -5.86 -23.80
N GLY A 266 37.12 -6.23 -22.57
CA GLY A 266 38.51 -6.17 -22.09
C GLY A 266 39.07 -4.78 -21.73
N GLY A 267 38.24 -3.73 -21.65
CA GLY A 267 38.71 -2.39 -21.25
C GLY A 267 39.24 -2.34 -19.81
N ALA A 268 40.39 -1.71 -19.57
CA ALA A 268 41.05 -1.74 -18.25
C ALA A 268 40.15 -1.20 -17.11
N GLY A 269 39.48 -0.07 -17.32
CA GLY A 269 38.56 0.51 -16.33
C GLY A 269 37.20 -0.21 -16.21
N LEU A 270 36.92 -1.21 -17.05
CA LEU A 270 35.79 -2.11 -16.84
C LEU A 270 36.08 -3.11 -15.71
N GLY A 271 37.35 -3.49 -15.49
CA GLY A 271 37.74 -4.42 -14.43
C GLY A 271 37.36 -3.91 -13.03
N ASP A 272 37.69 -2.65 -12.73
CA ASP A 272 37.31 -2.00 -11.46
C ASP A 272 35.79 -1.94 -11.26
N PHE A 273 35.06 -1.54 -12.31
CA PHE A 273 33.59 -1.52 -12.29
C PHE A 273 33.02 -2.91 -12.03
N GLN A 274 33.54 -3.93 -12.73
CA GLN A 274 33.09 -5.32 -12.61
C GLN A 274 33.41 -5.92 -11.25
N ALA A 275 34.54 -5.59 -10.62
CA ALA A 275 34.89 -6.07 -9.29
C ALA A 275 33.86 -5.63 -8.24
N GLU A 276 33.45 -4.36 -8.27
CA GLU A 276 32.47 -3.82 -7.33
C GLU A 276 31.02 -4.19 -7.68
N ALA A 277 30.68 -4.21 -8.97
CA ALA A 277 29.40 -4.77 -9.42
C ALA A 277 29.25 -6.25 -9.02
N ALA A 278 30.32 -7.05 -9.09
CA ALA A 278 30.33 -8.44 -8.64
C ALA A 278 30.27 -8.57 -7.10
N ARG A 279 30.71 -7.57 -6.33
CA ARG A 279 30.46 -7.50 -4.88
C ARG A 279 28.96 -7.33 -4.62
N LEU A 280 28.33 -6.33 -5.22
CA LEU A 280 26.89 -6.07 -5.06
C LEU A 280 26.02 -7.25 -5.54
N GLN A 281 26.37 -7.86 -6.68
CA GLN A 281 25.61 -8.98 -7.24
C GLN A 281 25.76 -10.28 -6.43
N ARG A 282 26.94 -10.57 -5.85
CA ARG A 282 27.12 -11.72 -4.94
C ARG A 282 26.25 -11.63 -3.69
N HIS A 283 25.98 -10.43 -3.20
CA HIS A 283 25.08 -10.21 -2.06
C HIS A 283 23.60 -10.07 -2.47
N GLY A 284 23.27 -10.25 -3.76
CA GLY A 284 21.89 -10.14 -4.27
C GLY A 284 21.32 -8.72 -4.22
N VAL A 285 22.18 -7.69 -4.06
CA VAL A 285 21.77 -6.30 -3.85
C VAL A 285 21.37 -5.64 -5.17
N CYS A 286 22.22 -5.75 -6.20
CA CYS A 286 21.95 -5.24 -7.54
C CYS A 286 22.48 -6.23 -8.59
N ARG A 287 21.70 -6.44 -9.66
CA ARG A 287 22.06 -7.26 -10.83
C ARG A 287 22.62 -6.38 -11.94
N PHE A 288 23.66 -6.86 -12.62
CA PHE A 288 24.28 -6.17 -13.75
C PHE A 288 24.24 -7.08 -14.99
N ASP A 289 23.51 -6.64 -16.01
CA ASP A 289 23.45 -7.31 -17.31
C ASP A 289 24.39 -6.59 -18.28
N TYR A 290 25.46 -7.26 -18.70
CA TYR A 290 26.50 -6.68 -19.56
C TYR A 290 26.22 -6.90 -21.05
N ALA A 291 26.46 -5.88 -21.86
CA ALA A 291 26.39 -5.93 -23.31
C ALA A 291 27.64 -5.28 -23.93
N TYR A 292 28.45 -6.07 -24.62
CA TYR A 292 29.73 -5.61 -25.16
C TYR A 292 29.58 -5.00 -26.56
N SER A 293 30.29 -3.90 -26.80
CA SER A 293 30.36 -3.18 -28.09
C SER A 293 31.73 -2.54 -28.23
N ARG A 294 32.25 -2.35 -29.44
CA ARG A 294 33.41 -1.46 -29.61
C ARG A 294 33.04 0.00 -29.35
N PHE A 295 34.00 0.76 -28.80
CA PHE A 295 33.91 2.19 -28.51
C PHE A 295 34.94 3.02 -29.30
N GLN A 296 35.55 2.42 -30.34
CA GLN A 296 36.63 3.02 -31.13
C GLN A 296 36.37 2.79 -32.63
N GLY A 297 36.69 3.79 -33.45
CA GLY A 297 36.55 3.80 -34.91
C GLY A 297 35.15 4.15 -35.42
N GLU A 298 35.08 4.47 -36.71
CA GLU A 298 33.90 4.99 -37.42
C GLU A 298 32.61 4.18 -37.21
N GLY A 299 32.72 2.84 -37.15
CA GLY A 299 31.57 1.95 -36.94
C GLY A 299 31.09 1.80 -35.50
N ALA A 300 31.74 2.44 -34.50
CA ALA A 300 31.38 2.27 -33.09
C ALA A 300 29.97 2.80 -32.74
N PRO A 301 29.51 3.98 -33.17
CA PRO A 301 28.21 4.51 -32.72
C PRO A 301 27.03 3.67 -33.18
N ALA A 302 27.07 3.19 -34.42
CA ALA A 302 26.07 2.29 -34.98
C ALA A 302 26.04 0.94 -34.26
N GLU A 303 27.19 0.44 -33.81
CA GLU A 303 27.27 -0.79 -33.03
C GLU A 303 26.72 -0.62 -31.61
N ILE A 304 27.13 0.45 -30.90
CA ILE A 304 26.63 0.76 -29.55
C ILE A 304 25.11 0.89 -29.58
N ARG A 305 24.55 1.63 -30.57
CA ARG A 305 23.10 1.76 -30.77
C ARG A 305 22.43 0.40 -30.98
N ARG A 306 22.97 -0.45 -31.85
CA ARG A 306 22.44 -1.80 -32.13
C ARG A 306 22.49 -2.70 -30.89
N VAL A 307 23.59 -2.68 -30.15
CA VAL A 307 23.80 -3.48 -28.93
C VAL A 307 22.87 -3.01 -27.80
N LEU A 308 22.73 -1.70 -27.61
CA LEU A 308 21.77 -1.07 -26.67
C LEU A 308 20.34 -1.56 -26.92
N LEU A 309 19.84 -1.39 -28.15
CA LEU A 309 18.48 -1.76 -28.52
C LEU A 309 18.24 -3.27 -28.40
N ALA A 310 19.17 -4.10 -28.86
CA ALA A 310 19.07 -5.55 -28.75
C ALA A 310 19.13 -6.05 -27.29
N ALA A 311 19.90 -5.39 -26.42
CA ALA A 311 19.96 -5.73 -25.00
C ALA A 311 18.67 -5.32 -24.27
N LEU A 312 18.13 -4.13 -24.55
CA LEU A 312 16.85 -3.69 -24.01
C LEU A 312 15.68 -4.59 -24.45
N GLN A 313 15.64 -5.02 -25.71
CA GLN A 313 14.65 -5.97 -26.21
C GLN A 313 14.73 -7.34 -25.50
N ARG A 314 15.95 -7.85 -25.25
CA ARG A 314 16.17 -9.09 -24.50
C ARG A 314 15.71 -8.98 -23.04
N LEU A 315 16.02 -7.85 -22.39
CA LEU A 315 15.58 -7.59 -21.02
C LEU A 315 14.07 -7.35 -20.92
N GLY A 316 13.43 -6.79 -21.95
CA GLY A 316 11.98 -6.61 -22.00
C GLY A 316 11.15 -7.88 -21.76
N GLN A 317 11.71 -9.07 -22.03
CA GLN A 317 11.08 -10.36 -21.73
C GLN A 317 11.38 -10.90 -20.31
N GLY A 318 12.39 -10.38 -19.62
CA GLY A 318 12.86 -10.85 -18.31
C GLY A 318 12.82 -9.81 -17.17
N GLY A 319 12.41 -8.58 -17.47
CA GLY A 319 12.35 -7.45 -16.53
C GLY A 319 13.05 -6.19 -17.06
N ARG A 320 12.37 -5.05 -17.02
CA ARG A 320 12.93 -3.73 -17.39
C ARG A 320 14.00 -3.33 -16.36
N PRO A 321 15.24 -2.98 -16.77
CA PRO A 321 16.26 -2.47 -15.85
C PRO A 321 15.90 -1.07 -15.35
N ASP A 322 16.43 -0.67 -14.19
CA ASP A 322 16.13 0.63 -13.55
C ASP A 322 16.85 1.79 -14.24
N ALA A 323 18.04 1.53 -14.80
CA ALA A 323 18.83 2.48 -15.59
C ALA A 323 19.74 1.76 -16.61
N VAL A 324 20.21 2.54 -17.59
CA VAL A 324 21.23 2.13 -18.56
C VAL A 324 22.54 2.82 -18.20
N VAL A 325 23.63 2.07 -18.20
CA VAL A 325 24.99 2.54 -17.91
C VAL A 325 25.83 2.40 -19.18
N ILE A 326 26.39 3.50 -19.69
CA ILE A 326 27.37 3.47 -20.78
C ILE A 326 28.73 3.90 -20.24
N ILE A 327 29.68 2.97 -20.23
CA ILE A 327 31.01 3.17 -19.61
C ILE A 327 32.14 2.81 -20.57
N ARG A 328 33.24 3.54 -20.49
CA ARG A 328 34.48 3.25 -21.20
C ARG A 328 35.65 3.29 -20.24
N GLY A 329 36.38 2.18 -20.13
CA GLY A 329 37.51 2.03 -19.24
C GLY A 329 38.86 2.11 -19.95
N GLY A 330 39.41 3.32 -20.04
CA GLY A 330 40.73 3.56 -20.65
C GLY A 330 40.75 3.59 -22.19
N GLY A 331 41.93 3.88 -22.73
CA GLY A 331 42.19 4.16 -24.15
C GLY A 331 42.39 5.65 -24.42
N ALA A 332 42.72 6.02 -25.66
CA ALA A 332 43.02 7.40 -26.01
C ALA A 332 41.75 8.28 -25.94
N VAL A 333 41.92 9.54 -25.50
CA VAL A 333 40.88 10.60 -25.56
C VAL A 333 40.25 10.64 -26.96
N ASN A 334 41.12 10.50 -27.94
CA ASN A 334 40.90 10.49 -29.38
C ASN A 334 39.75 9.60 -29.86
N ASP A 335 39.54 8.43 -29.25
CA ASP A 335 38.46 7.54 -29.69
C ASP A 335 37.07 8.04 -29.28
N LEU A 336 36.99 8.99 -28.33
CA LEU A 336 35.74 9.61 -27.88
C LEU A 336 35.12 10.49 -28.98
N ALA A 337 35.91 11.01 -29.91
CA ALA A 337 35.44 11.87 -30.99
C ALA A 337 34.33 11.18 -31.81
N TRP A 338 34.49 9.89 -32.06
CA TRP A 338 33.52 9.05 -32.78
C TRP A 338 32.15 8.96 -32.10
N LEU A 339 32.10 9.10 -30.76
CA LEU A 339 30.86 9.01 -29.99
C LEU A 339 29.98 10.27 -30.10
N ASN A 340 30.48 11.35 -30.72
CA ASN A 340 29.70 12.54 -31.05
C ASN A 340 28.89 12.32 -32.34
N ASP A 341 28.04 11.29 -32.33
CA ASP A 341 27.12 10.93 -33.41
C ASP A 341 25.67 11.32 -33.07
N TYR A 342 24.95 11.85 -34.06
CA TYR A 342 23.56 12.27 -33.89
C TYR A 342 22.62 11.07 -33.65
N GLU A 343 22.76 9.98 -34.42
CA GLU A 343 21.83 8.84 -34.32
C GLU A 343 21.99 8.09 -32.98
N LEU A 344 23.23 7.97 -32.48
CA LEU A 344 23.49 7.44 -31.14
C LEU A 344 22.95 8.36 -30.04
N ALA A 345 23.25 9.66 -30.08
CA ALA A 345 22.79 10.61 -29.07
C ALA A 345 21.25 10.73 -29.05
N ARG A 346 20.61 10.73 -30.22
CA ARG A 346 19.15 10.65 -30.38
C ARG A 346 18.59 9.40 -29.69
N SER A 347 19.16 8.23 -29.99
CA SER A 347 18.72 6.95 -29.39
C SER A 347 18.81 6.98 -27.86
N CYS A 348 19.87 7.57 -27.33
CA CYS A 348 20.05 7.79 -25.89
C CYS A 348 19.00 8.76 -25.30
N CYS A 349 18.66 9.84 -26.00
CA CYS A 349 17.62 10.80 -25.56
C CYS A 349 16.20 10.20 -25.60
N GLU A 350 15.92 9.31 -26.56
CA GLU A 350 14.63 8.65 -26.73
C GLU A 350 14.37 7.52 -25.72
N LEU A 351 15.40 7.07 -24.98
CA LEU A 351 15.24 6.11 -23.88
C LEU A 351 14.29 6.66 -22.80
N GLU A 352 13.33 5.84 -22.39
CA GLU A 352 12.50 6.08 -21.19
C GLU A 352 13.19 5.64 -19.87
N LEU A 353 14.47 5.27 -19.94
CA LEU A 353 15.26 4.80 -18.82
C LEU A 353 16.36 5.82 -18.53
N PRO A 354 16.60 6.20 -17.26
CA PRO A 354 17.73 7.02 -16.88
C PRO A 354 19.05 6.49 -17.45
N LEU A 355 19.76 7.34 -18.17
CA LEU A 355 21.08 7.07 -18.73
C LEU A 355 22.18 7.62 -17.80
N LEU A 356 23.04 6.72 -17.32
CA LEU A 356 24.25 7.03 -16.57
C LEU A 356 25.46 6.87 -17.49
N THR A 357 26.36 7.86 -17.53
CA THR A 357 27.59 7.77 -18.34
C THR A 357 28.85 7.82 -17.49
N GLY A 358 29.87 7.07 -17.92
CA GLY A 358 31.22 7.09 -17.37
C GLY A 358 32.25 6.80 -18.45
N ILE A 359 32.30 7.67 -19.47
CA ILE A 359 33.01 7.43 -20.73
C ILE A 359 34.38 8.15 -20.78
N GLY A 360 34.49 9.32 -20.16
CA GLY A 360 35.71 10.16 -20.22
C GLY A 360 35.89 11.05 -18.99
N HIS A 361 37.11 11.55 -18.82
CA HIS A 361 37.50 12.40 -17.69
C HIS A 361 36.93 13.82 -17.80
N GLU A 362 37.14 14.65 -16.78
CA GLU A 362 36.49 15.97 -16.63
C GLU A 362 36.62 16.87 -17.87
N ARG A 363 37.77 16.83 -18.56
CA ARG A 363 38.10 17.66 -19.74
C ARG A 363 37.41 17.20 -21.04
N ASP A 364 37.06 15.93 -21.16
CA ASP A 364 36.73 15.28 -22.43
C ASP A 364 35.24 14.91 -22.53
N SER A 365 34.36 15.87 -22.22
CA SER A 365 32.91 15.63 -22.20
C SER A 365 32.40 15.26 -23.60
N THR A 366 31.90 14.04 -23.78
CA THR A 366 31.23 13.64 -25.03
C THR A 366 29.84 14.26 -25.13
N LEU A 367 29.24 14.22 -26.31
CA LEU A 367 27.82 14.54 -26.48
C LEU A 367 26.91 13.61 -25.64
N LEU A 368 27.31 12.36 -25.42
CA LEU A 368 26.54 11.41 -24.60
C LEU A 368 26.52 11.84 -23.13
N ASP A 369 27.64 12.33 -22.61
CA ASP A 369 27.73 12.89 -21.25
C ASP A 369 26.92 14.19 -21.08
N GLU A 370 26.70 14.93 -22.18
CA GLU A 370 25.84 16.13 -22.17
C GLU A 370 24.34 15.81 -22.17
N VAL A 371 23.91 14.70 -22.78
CA VAL A 371 22.49 14.31 -22.84
C VAL A 371 22.09 13.32 -21.73
N ALA A 372 23.05 12.64 -21.09
CA ALA A 372 22.79 11.72 -20.00
C ALA A 372 22.01 12.35 -18.84
N GLN A 373 21.24 11.53 -18.13
CA GLN A 373 20.58 11.92 -16.88
C GLN A 373 21.62 12.23 -15.79
N GLN A 374 22.70 11.44 -15.71
CA GLN A 374 23.79 11.68 -14.77
C GLN A 374 25.15 11.27 -15.37
N ARG A 375 26.08 12.22 -15.40
CA ARG A 375 27.48 12.03 -15.82
C ARG A 375 28.36 11.67 -14.61
N PHE A 376 29.35 10.80 -14.84
CA PHE A 376 30.48 10.53 -13.96
C PHE A 376 31.79 10.54 -14.77
N ASP A 377 32.92 10.89 -14.14
CA ASP A 377 34.20 11.08 -14.87
C ASP A 377 35.00 9.78 -15.11
N THR A 378 34.58 8.66 -14.51
CA THR A 378 35.17 7.33 -14.67
C THR A 378 34.13 6.23 -14.44
N PRO A 379 34.30 5.03 -15.02
CA PRO A 379 33.49 3.85 -14.66
C PRO A 379 33.46 3.59 -13.15
N SER A 380 34.60 3.68 -12.48
CA SER A 380 34.72 3.46 -11.02
C SER A 380 33.88 4.47 -10.20
N LYS A 381 33.74 5.73 -10.67
CA LYS A 381 32.82 6.71 -10.07
C LYS A 381 31.34 6.35 -10.29
N VAL A 382 30.97 5.74 -11.43
CA VAL A 382 29.59 5.28 -11.68
C VAL A 382 29.18 4.22 -10.66
N ILE A 383 29.98 3.16 -10.48
CA ILE A 383 29.64 2.08 -9.54
C ILE A 383 29.65 2.55 -8.08
N ALA A 384 30.57 3.45 -7.71
CA ALA A 384 30.59 4.08 -6.39
C ALA A 384 29.34 4.94 -6.15
N GLY A 385 28.84 5.67 -7.16
CA GLY A 385 27.60 6.44 -7.06
C GLY A 385 26.35 5.55 -6.90
N ILE A 386 26.30 4.42 -7.61
CA ILE A 386 25.26 3.38 -7.46
C ILE A 386 25.28 2.82 -6.03
N GLU A 387 26.45 2.40 -5.54
CA GLU A 387 26.62 1.87 -4.19
C GLU A 387 26.24 2.91 -3.11
N GLN A 388 26.67 4.17 -3.26
CA GLN A 388 26.32 5.24 -2.32
C GLN A 388 24.80 5.47 -2.24
N GLN A 389 24.07 5.42 -3.36
CA GLN A 389 22.61 5.52 -3.35
C GLN A 389 22.00 4.35 -2.57
N ILE A 390 22.39 3.10 -2.87
CA ILE A 390 21.90 1.88 -2.21
C ILE A 390 22.17 1.94 -0.69
N VAL A 391 23.40 2.31 -0.30
CA VAL A 391 23.79 2.45 1.11
C VAL A 391 22.97 3.53 1.80
N ARG A 392 22.74 4.69 1.15
CA ARG A 392 21.90 5.76 1.71
C ARG A 392 20.46 5.30 1.90
N ARG A 393 19.86 4.63 0.91
CA ARG A 393 18.48 4.08 1.00
C ARG A 393 18.36 3.01 2.08
N THR A 394 19.36 2.14 2.21
CA THR A 394 19.41 1.12 3.26
C THR A 394 19.49 1.76 4.66
N ALA A 395 20.30 2.80 4.82
CA ALA A 395 20.41 3.55 6.07
C ALA A 395 19.12 4.33 6.42
N GLU A 396 18.52 5.02 5.44
CA GLU A 396 17.21 5.68 5.56
C GLU A 396 16.13 4.67 6.01
N ALA A 397 16.00 3.54 5.30
CA ALA A 397 15.03 2.50 5.60
C ALA A 397 15.21 1.90 7.01
N ARG A 398 16.46 1.64 7.42
CA ARG A 398 16.77 1.19 8.78
C ARG A 398 16.39 2.22 9.84
N ALA A 399 16.73 3.49 9.64
CA ALA A 399 16.39 4.56 10.58
C ALA A 399 14.86 4.72 10.73
N HIS A 400 14.11 4.62 9.62
CA HIS A 400 12.65 4.62 9.64
C HIS A 400 12.07 3.39 10.37
N PHE A 401 12.59 2.19 10.11
CA PHE A 401 12.17 0.97 10.82
C PHE A 401 12.39 1.09 12.34
N GLU A 402 13.57 1.53 12.76
CA GLU A 402 13.87 1.75 14.18
C GLU A 402 12.99 2.85 14.80
N ALA A 403 12.64 3.90 14.05
CA ALA A 403 11.72 4.93 14.51
C ALA A 403 10.29 4.39 14.69
N ILE A 404 9.77 3.62 13.73
CA ILE A 404 8.46 2.96 13.80
C ILE A 404 8.41 2.00 15.00
N ALA A 405 9.47 1.18 15.19
CA ALA A 405 9.56 0.27 16.32
C ALA A 405 9.53 1.00 17.68
N ARG A 406 10.29 2.11 17.82
CA ARG A 406 10.28 2.95 19.04
C ARG A 406 8.91 3.59 19.29
N LEU A 407 8.23 4.06 18.24
CA LEU A 407 6.88 4.63 18.35
C LEU A 407 5.87 3.58 18.78
N GLY A 408 5.87 2.40 18.14
CA GLY A 408 5.01 1.27 18.51
C GLY A 408 5.20 0.83 19.96
N GLN A 409 6.45 0.70 20.42
CA GLN A 409 6.76 0.39 21.82
C GLN A 409 6.21 1.46 22.79
N ARG A 410 6.33 2.74 22.47
CA ARG A 410 5.77 3.84 23.28
C ARG A 410 4.24 3.79 23.33
N CYS A 411 3.57 3.59 22.20
CA CYS A 411 2.11 3.47 22.15
C CYS A 411 1.61 2.28 22.98
N ILE A 412 2.28 1.12 22.89
CA ILE A 412 1.95 -0.07 23.71
C ILE A 412 2.19 0.20 25.20
N ALA A 413 3.27 0.91 25.57
CA ALA A 413 3.56 1.24 26.96
C ALA A 413 2.52 2.21 27.57
N LEU A 414 2.11 3.23 26.81
CA LEU A 414 1.06 4.17 27.21
C LEU A 414 -0.28 3.46 27.38
N ALA A 415 -0.73 2.71 26.37
CA ALA A 415 -2.00 1.98 26.42
C ALA A 415 -2.03 0.96 27.58
N ARG A 416 -0.90 0.30 27.89
CA ARG A 416 -0.78 -0.57 29.07
C ARG A 416 -0.90 0.20 30.39
N SER A 417 -0.29 1.39 30.49
CA SER A 417 -0.38 2.22 31.69
C SER A 417 -1.81 2.74 31.91
N GLU A 418 -2.47 3.22 30.86
CA GLU A 418 -3.87 3.67 30.90
C GLU A 418 -4.83 2.54 31.30
N ALA A 419 -4.65 1.35 30.72
CA ALA A 419 -5.41 0.16 31.09
C ALA A 419 -5.21 -0.23 32.57
N GLN A 420 -3.97 -0.23 33.07
CA GLN A 420 -3.65 -0.50 34.47
C GLN A 420 -4.25 0.54 35.43
N GLN A 421 -4.21 1.82 35.08
CA GLN A 421 -4.82 2.90 35.87
C GLN A 421 -6.34 2.74 35.93
N THR A 422 -6.98 2.45 34.79
CA THR A 422 -8.43 2.23 34.71
C THR A 422 -8.84 0.99 35.50
N GLU A 423 -8.08 -0.11 35.39
CA GLU A 423 -8.32 -1.32 36.19
C GLU A 423 -8.22 -1.05 37.69
N ALA A 424 -7.17 -0.33 38.13
CA ALA A 424 -6.99 0.05 39.53
C ALA A 424 -8.14 0.94 40.04
N GLN A 425 -8.60 1.89 39.23
CA GLN A 425 -9.73 2.76 39.55
C GLN A 425 -11.04 1.96 39.66
N VAL A 426 -11.32 1.05 38.72
CA VAL A 426 -12.49 0.16 38.74
C VAL A 426 -12.47 -0.73 39.99
N ARG A 427 -11.32 -1.35 40.32
CA ARG A 427 -11.15 -2.17 41.52
C ARG A 427 -11.42 -1.36 42.80
N LEU A 428 -10.88 -0.14 42.91
CA LEU A 428 -11.09 0.75 44.06
C LEU A 428 -12.55 1.17 44.22
N LEU A 429 -13.22 1.54 43.13
CA LEU A 429 -14.64 1.92 43.14
C LEU A 429 -15.53 0.73 43.50
N ALA A 430 -15.25 -0.46 42.95
CA ALA A 430 -15.97 -1.68 43.29
C ALA A 430 -15.83 -2.04 44.78
N GLN A 431 -14.61 -1.96 45.34
CA GLN A 431 -14.37 -2.18 46.77
C GLN A 431 -15.16 -1.18 47.63
N ARG A 432 -15.09 0.12 47.32
CA ARG A 432 -15.85 1.15 48.05
C ARG A 432 -17.36 0.92 48.01
N GLN A 433 -17.92 0.47 46.88
CA GLN A 433 -19.34 0.14 46.77
C GLN A 433 -19.70 -1.11 47.58
N LEU A 434 -18.86 -2.15 47.56
CA LEU A 434 -19.05 -3.36 48.36
C LEU A 434 -19.00 -3.08 49.86
N ASP A 435 -18.06 -2.25 50.32
CA ASP A 435 -17.97 -1.87 51.73
C ASP A 435 -19.13 -0.94 52.15
N ALA A 436 -19.53 0.02 51.29
CA ALA A 436 -20.74 0.80 51.53
C ALA A 436 -22.00 -0.09 51.62
N ALA A 437 -22.13 -1.12 50.77
CA ALA A 437 -23.22 -2.08 50.84
C ALA A 437 -23.17 -2.93 52.13
N ARG A 438 -21.98 -3.40 52.52
CA ARG A 438 -21.73 -4.16 53.77
C ARG A 438 -22.21 -3.42 55.02
N TYR A 439 -22.08 -2.09 55.07
CA TYR A 439 -22.58 -1.29 56.20
C TYR A 439 -24.04 -0.85 56.03
N ARG A 440 -24.49 -0.49 54.82
CA ARG A 440 -25.85 0.02 54.58
C ARG A 440 -26.92 -1.06 54.76
N VAL A 441 -26.67 -2.30 54.33
CA VAL A 441 -27.68 -3.39 54.41
C VAL A 441 -28.03 -3.74 55.86
N PRO A 442 -27.07 -4.00 56.78
CA PRO A 442 -27.39 -4.25 58.19
C PRO A 442 -28.03 -3.04 58.89
N ALA A 443 -27.64 -1.81 58.54
CA ALA A 443 -28.23 -0.60 59.11
C ALA A 443 -29.70 -0.43 58.70
N ALA A 444 -30.02 -0.61 57.42
CA ALA A 444 -31.38 -0.60 56.90
C ALA A 444 -32.23 -1.73 57.51
N TRP A 445 -31.69 -2.94 57.60
CA TRP A 445 -32.36 -4.08 58.23
C TRP A 445 -32.67 -3.82 59.72
N SER A 446 -31.71 -3.23 60.45
CA SER A 446 -31.90 -2.85 61.85
C SER A 446 -33.00 -1.78 62.03
N GLU A 447 -33.11 -0.84 61.08
CA GLU A 447 -34.19 0.15 61.09
C GLU A 447 -35.56 -0.49 60.81
N VAL A 448 -35.67 -1.36 59.80
CA VAL A 448 -36.89 -2.14 59.53
C VAL A 448 -37.31 -2.94 60.77
N GLN A 449 -36.37 -3.59 61.46
CA GLN A 449 -36.67 -4.31 62.70
C GLN A 449 -37.13 -3.38 63.84
N ARG A 450 -36.54 -2.19 64.00
CA ARG A 450 -36.99 -1.19 64.99
C ARG A 450 -38.39 -0.71 64.70
N GLN A 451 -38.69 -0.35 63.44
CA GLN A 451 -40.01 0.12 63.03
C GLN A 451 -41.07 -0.97 63.20
N ALA A 452 -40.81 -2.19 62.75
CA ALA A 452 -41.72 -3.32 62.95
C ALA A 452 -42.02 -3.58 64.44
N ARG A 453 -40.99 -3.57 65.30
CA ARG A 453 -41.18 -3.69 66.76
C ARG A 453 -41.98 -2.54 67.36
N ARG A 454 -41.80 -1.31 66.87
CA ARG A 454 -42.57 -0.13 67.32
C ARG A 454 -44.05 -0.26 66.94
N VAL A 455 -44.35 -0.59 65.69
CA VAL A 455 -45.72 -0.81 65.19
C VAL A 455 -46.41 -1.93 65.97
N LEU A 456 -45.73 -3.06 66.20
CA LEU A 456 -46.28 -4.18 66.97
C LEU A 456 -46.57 -3.80 68.45
N ARG A 457 -45.70 -3.01 69.09
CA ARG A 457 -45.95 -2.49 70.46
C ARG A 457 -47.15 -1.56 70.49
N GLN A 458 -47.22 -0.59 69.57
CA GLN A 458 -48.34 0.34 69.46
C GLN A 458 -49.66 -0.38 69.19
N ALA A 459 -49.69 -1.35 68.27
CA ALA A 459 -50.86 -2.17 67.99
C ALA A 459 -51.31 -2.99 69.22
N ARG A 460 -50.36 -3.53 69.99
CA ARG A 460 -50.63 -4.29 71.23
C ARG A 460 -51.18 -3.39 72.35
N GLU A 461 -50.63 -2.19 72.51
CA GLU A 461 -51.10 -1.19 73.46
C GLU A 461 -52.50 -0.68 73.11
N GLN A 462 -52.74 -0.32 71.84
CA GLN A 462 -54.08 0.05 71.35
C GLN A 462 -55.09 -1.09 71.53
N SER A 463 -54.70 -2.33 71.25
CA SER A 463 -55.58 -3.50 71.47
C SER A 463 -55.91 -3.69 72.96
N ARG A 464 -54.92 -3.53 73.85
CA ARG A 464 -55.13 -3.59 75.30
C ARG A 464 -56.08 -2.49 75.77
N LEU A 465 -55.89 -1.25 75.32
CA LEU A 465 -56.78 -0.12 75.67
C LEU A 465 -58.21 -0.34 75.16
N ARG A 466 -58.37 -0.83 73.92
CA ARG A 466 -59.70 -1.18 73.37
C ARG A 466 -60.39 -2.29 74.18
N LEU A 467 -59.66 -3.34 74.56
CA LEU A 467 -60.20 -4.41 75.41
C LEU A 467 -60.60 -3.89 76.81
N GLN A 468 -59.80 -2.99 77.38
CA GLN A 468 -60.08 -2.39 78.69
C GLN A 468 -61.33 -1.49 78.63
N GLN A 469 -61.46 -0.65 77.60
CA GLN A 469 -62.68 0.14 77.32
C GLN A 469 -63.91 -0.73 77.05
N LEU A 470 -63.77 -1.86 76.37
CA LEU A 470 -64.86 -2.82 76.18
C LEU A 470 -65.28 -3.47 77.50
N GLY A 471 -64.33 -3.82 78.37
CA GLY A 471 -64.59 -4.33 79.72
C GLY A 471 -65.33 -3.31 80.59
N GLU A 472 -64.85 -2.06 80.64
CA GLU A 472 -65.50 -0.96 81.38
C GLU A 472 -66.92 -0.69 80.86
N ARG A 473 -67.11 -0.66 79.53
CA ARG A 473 -68.44 -0.53 78.91
C ARG A 473 -69.34 -1.71 79.23
N ALA A 474 -68.85 -2.94 79.19
CA ALA A 474 -69.61 -4.13 79.55
C ALA A 474 -70.06 -4.07 81.02
N VAL A 475 -69.15 -3.77 81.96
CA VAL A 475 -69.50 -3.60 83.39
C VAL A 475 -70.51 -2.48 83.59
N ALA A 476 -70.36 -1.35 82.89
CA ALA A 476 -71.31 -0.24 82.98
C ALA A 476 -72.70 -0.60 82.41
N MET A 477 -72.77 -1.35 81.30
CA MET A 477 -74.03 -1.84 80.74
C MET A 477 -74.70 -2.87 81.67
N THR A 478 -73.94 -3.82 82.21
CA THR A 478 -74.46 -4.82 83.16
C THR A 478 -74.97 -4.16 84.44
N ARG A 479 -74.27 -3.15 84.98
CA ARG A 479 -74.77 -2.36 86.11
C ARG A 479 -76.06 -1.64 85.78
N ARG A 480 -76.13 -0.88 84.68
CA ARG A 480 -77.38 -0.20 84.26
C ARG A 480 -78.54 -1.18 84.06
N ALA A 481 -78.28 -2.35 83.47
CA ALA A 481 -79.29 -3.39 83.31
C ALA A 481 -79.76 -3.91 84.68
N SER A 482 -78.84 -4.20 85.60
CA SER A 482 -79.14 -4.60 86.98
C SER A 482 -79.94 -3.53 87.72
N ASP A 483 -79.55 -2.26 87.64
CA ASP A 483 -80.21 -1.13 88.29
C ASP A 483 -81.62 -0.94 87.73
N SER A 484 -81.79 -1.02 86.40
CA SER A 484 -83.10 -0.96 85.74
C SER A 484 -84.01 -2.12 86.12
N SER A 485 -83.45 -3.32 86.30
CA SER A 485 -84.17 -4.51 86.76
C SER A 485 -84.60 -4.36 88.22
N ALA A 486 -83.72 -3.84 89.08
CA ALA A 486 -84.05 -3.53 90.48
C ALA A 486 -85.13 -2.44 90.59
N GLN A 487 -85.06 -1.39 89.77
CA GLN A 487 -86.10 -0.35 89.70
C GLN A 487 -87.44 -0.91 89.21
N ALA A 488 -87.44 -1.74 88.16
CA ALA A 488 -88.65 -2.42 87.69
C ALA A 488 -89.24 -3.32 88.78
N MET A 489 -88.40 -4.06 89.52
CA MET A 489 -88.84 -4.90 90.65
C MET A 489 -89.46 -4.06 91.79
N GLN A 490 -88.87 -2.90 92.12
CA GLN A 490 -89.42 -1.97 93.11
C GLN A 490 -90.75 -1.35 92.65
N GLN A 491 -90.88 -1.02 91.37
CA GLN A 491 -92.15 -0.54 90.81
C GLN A 491 -93.23 -1.64 90.85
N VAL A 492 -92.87 -2.89 90.58
CA VAL A 492 -93.78 -4.04 90.71
C VAL A 492 -94.20 -4.30 92.15
N ASP A 493 -93.28 -4.28 93.13
CA ASP A 493 -93.61 -4.42 94.56
C ASP A 493 -94.48 -3.26 95.06
N GLY A 494 -94.11 -2.02 94.75
CA GLY A 494 -94.89 -0.82 95.10
C GLY A 494 -96.29 -0.83 94.50
N GLY A 495 -96.39 -1.11 93.19
CA GLY A 495 -97.67 -1.25 92.49
C GLY A 495 -98.53 -2.40 93.03
N SER A 496 -97.93 -3.55 93.34
CA SER A 496 -98.63 -4.69 93.95
C SER A 496 -99.17 -4.37 95.33
N ARG A 497 -98.38 -3.69 96.19
CA ARG A 497 -98.83 -3.23 97.51
C ARG A 497 -99.95 -2.19 97.41
N GLN A 498 -99.86 -1.28 96.45
CA GLN A 498 -100.92 -0.28 96.23
C GLN A 498 -102.21 -0.93 95.72
N ALA A 499 -102.13 -1.87 94.77
CA ALA A 499 -103.27 -2.65 94.30
C ALA A 499 -103.90 -3.47 95.44
N LEU A 500 -103.10 -4.14 96.27
CA LEU A 500 -103.58 -4.86 97.46
C LEU A 500 -104.26 -3.94 98.49
N ARG A 501 -103.72 -2.73 98.72
CA ARG A 501 -104.36 -1.73 99.59
C ARG A 501 -105.69 -1.26 99.01
N GLN A 502 -105.74 -0.90 97.74
CA GLN A 502 -106.96 -0.48 97.05
C GLN A 502 -108.03 -1.58 97.04
N ALA A 503 -107.64 -2.84 96.82
CA ALA A 503 -108.53 -3.99 96.92
C ALA A 503 -109.07 -4.18 98.36
N GLY A 504 -108.20 -4.05 99.37
CA GLY A 504 -108.60 -4.11 100.79
C GLY A 504 -109.50 -2.96 101.23
N GLU A 505 -109.26 -1.75 100.75
CA GLU A 505 -110.11 -0.57 100.99
C GLU A 505 -111.47 -0.70 100.31
N SER A 506 -111.50 -1.17 99.06
CA SER A 506 -112.72 -1.46 98.31
C SER A 506 -113.54 -2.56 99.00
N SER A 507 -112.89 -3.64 99.43
CA SER A 507 -113.53 -4.72 100.18
C SER A 507 -114.12 -4.24 101.51
N ARG A 508 -113.41 -3.36 102.25
CA ARG A 508 -113.93 -2.70 103.47
C ARG A 508 -115.02 -1.66 103.20
N ALA A 509 -115.08 -1.06 102.02
CA ALA A 509 -116.18 -0.20 101.61
C ALA A 509 -117.45 -1.04 101.38
N LEU A 510 -117.35 -2.11 100.58
CA LEU A 510 -118.43 -3.09 100.37
C LEU A 510 -118.93 -3.72 101.69
N MET A 511 -118.04 -4.10 102.61
CA MET A 511 -118.46 -4.60 103.93
C MET A 511 -119.22 -3.55 104.77
N ARG A 512 -118.82 -2.27 104.70
CA ARG A 512 -119.53 -1.18 105.40
C ARG A 512 -120.89 -0.88 104.77
N GLU A 513 -121.03 -1.05 103.46
CA GLU A 513 -122.29 -0.93 102.75
C GLU A 513 -123.26 -2.05 103.14
N ILE A 514 -122.80 -3.30 103.13
CA ILE A 514 -123.57 -4.48 103.58
C ILE A 514 -123.98 -4.34 105.05
N ALA A 515 -123.06 -3.98 105.95
CA ALA A 515 -123.36 -3.74 107.36
C ALA A 515 -124.20 -2.47 107.62
N GLY A 516 -124.32 -1.59 106.62
CA GLY A 516 -125.10 -0.36 106.69
C GLY A 516 -126.61 -0.57 106.51
N GLN A 517 -127.01 -1.65 105.82
CA GLN A 517 -128.41 -1.95 105.48
C GLN A 517 -129.09 -2.94 106.46
N GLY A 518 -128.45 -3.28 107.58
CA GLY A 518 -129.02 -4.14 108.61
C GLY A 518 -130.19 -3.48 109.37
N PRO A 519 -131.26 -4.24 109.73
CA PRO A 519 -132.49 -3.69 110.32
C PRO A 519 -132.29 -2.98 111.67
N ASP A 520 -131.24 -3.31 112.42
CA ASP A 520 -130.95 -2.74 113.75
C ASP A 520 -130.71 -1.22 113.71
N LYS A 521 -130.12 -0.70 112.63
CA LYS A 521 -129.91 0.76 112.47
C LYS A 521 -131.20 1.52 112.16
N THR A 522 -132.20 0.86 111.58
CA THR A 522 -133.52 1.46 111.34
C THR A 522 -134.27 1.61 112.67
N LEU A 523 -134.20 0.59 113.52
CA LEU A 523 -134.73 0.63 114.90
C LEU A 523 -134.05 1.74 115.74
N ALA A 524 -132.72 1.85 115.66
CA ALA A 524 -131.96 2.86 116.40
C ALA A 524 -132.22 4.32 115.96
N ARG A 525 -132.92 4.55 114.84
CA ARG A 525 -133.32 5.89 114.36
C ARG A 525 -134.70 6.34 114.88
N GLY A 526 -135.26 5.65 115.87
CA GLY A 526 -136.53 5.99 116.50
C GLY A 526 -137.77 5.38 115.82
N PHE A 527 -137.58 4.56 114.78
CA PHE A 527 -138.66 3.79 114.16
C PHE A 527 -138.89 2.51 114.97
N ALA A 528 -140.15 2.23 115.31
CA ALA A 528 -140.53 0.98 115.96
C ALA A 528 -141.12 -0.01 114.96
N ILE A 529 -140.76 -1.29 115.07
CA ILE A 529 -141.39 -2.34 114.27
C ILE A 529 -142.63 -2.82 115.03
N VAL A 530 -143.81 -2.53 114.49
CA VAL A 530 -145.09 -2.99 115.04
C VAL A 530 -145.38 -4.39 114.52
N ARG A 531 -145.64 -5.33 115.43
CA ARG A 531 -146.05 -6.70 115.13
C ARG A 531 -147.40 -7.01 115.76
N ASP A 532 -148.15 -7.89 115.13
CA ASP A 532 -149.31 -8.52 115.75
C ASP A 532 -148.84 -9.47 116.89
N ALA A 533 -149.40 -9.35 118.08
CA ALA A 533 -148.92 -10.10 119.26
C ALA A 533 -149.26 -11.59 119.23
N GLY A 534 -150.20 -12.04 118.39
CA GLY A 534 -150.57 -13.45 118.25
C GLY A 534 -149.79 -14.19 117.16
N SER A 535 -149.48 -13.52 116.05
CA SER A 535 -148.87 -14.12 114.85
C SER A 535 -147.44 -13.67 114.57
N GLY A 536 -146.95 -12.60 115.20
CA GLY A 536 -145.58 -12.08 115.04
C GLY A 536 -145.28 -11.40 113.70
N GLN A 537 -146.25 -11.32 112.78
CA GLN A 537 -146.09 -10.62 111.50
C GLN A 537 -145.93 -9.11 111.69
N VAL A 538 -145.11 -8.47 110.85
CA VAL A 538 -144.90 -7.02 110.85
C VAL A 538 -146.07 -6.34 110.15
N LEU A 539 -146.78 -5.48 110.88
CA LEU A 539 -147.89 -4.69 110.37
C LEU A 539 -147.35 -3.39 109.78
N GLN A 540 -147.64 -3.11 108.50
CA GLN A 540 -147.08 -1.96 107.78
C GLN A 540 -148.10 -0.86 107.51
N ARG A 541 -149.41 -1.11 107.72
CA ARG A 541 -150.49 -0.18 107.38
C ARG A 541 -151.50 -0.05 108.52
N ALA A 542 -151.88 1.18 108.85
CA ALA A 542 -152.83 1.46 109.94
C ALA A 542 -154.21 0.82 109.75
N ALA A 543 -154.64 0.60 108.50
CA ALA A 543 -155.94 -0.02 108.17
C ALA A 543 -156.01 -1.53 108.48
N GLU A 544 -154.89 -2.18 108.81
CA GLU A 544 -154.84 -3.62 109.13
C GLU A 544 -155.15 -3.89 110.62
N LEU A 545 -155.27 -2.85 111.44
CA LEU A 545 -155.54 -2.95 112.87
C LEU A 545 -157.04 -2.97 113.18
N LYS A 546 -157.47 -3.95 113.99
CA LYS A 546 -158.84 -4.02 114.52
C LYS A 546 -158.91 -3.40 115.94
N PRO A 547 -159.99 -2.69 116.30
CA PRO A 547 -160.16 -2.20 117.66
C PRO A 547 -160.11 -3.34 118.70
N GLY A 548 -159.37 -3.14 119.79
CA GLY A 548 -159.12 -4.12 120.85
C GLY A 548 -157.92 -5.05 120.60
N GLN A 549 -157.30 -5.03 119.41
CA GLN A 549 -156.21 -5.95 119.05
C GLN A 549 -154.92 -5.65 119.83
N ALA A 550 -154.28 -6.70 120.37
CA ALA A 550 -153.01 -6.61 121.08
C ALA A 550 -151.84 -6.56 120.10
N LEU A 551 -150.96 -5.57 120.28
CA LEU A 551 -149.81 -5.29 119.44
C LEU A 551 -148.53 -5.45 120.25
N GLN A 552 -147.49 -5.98 119.61
CA GLN A 552 -146.14 -5.98 120.16
C GLN A 552 -145.30 -4.96 119.40
N ILE A 553 -144.89 -3.90 120.08
CA ILE A 553 -144.08 -2.83 119.50
C ILE A 553 -142.62 -3.06 119.92
N GLN A 554 -141.75 -3.27 118.94
CA GLN A 554 -140.32 -3.46 119.15
C GLN A 554 -139.56 -2.15 118.89
N PHE A 555 -138.90 -1.67 119.94
CA PHE A 555 -137.96 -0.56 119.93
C PHE A 555 -136.51 -1.09 119.93
N HIS A 556 -135.54 -0.18 119.86
CA HIS A 556 -134.10 -0.52 119.82
C HIS A 556 -133.55 -1.17 121.12
N ASP A 557 -134.27 -1.03 122.23
CA ASP A 557 -133.87 -1.31 123.60
C ASP A 557 -134.83 -2.26 124.33
N GLY A 558 -135.96 -2.61 123.70
CA GLY A 558 -136.92 -3.52 124.30
C GLY A 558 -138.23 -3.64 123.53
N GLN A 559 -139.13 -4.44 124.08
CA GLN A 559 -140.47 -4.66 123.55
C GLN A 559 -141.52 -4.25 124.59
N ARG A 560 -142.65 -3.73 124.10
CA ARG A 560 -143.83 -3.41 124.90
C ARG A 560 -145.09 -3.90 124.19
N LEU A 561 -146.06 -4.35 124.99
CA LEU A 561 -147.40 -4.67 124.52
C LEU A 561 -148.26 -3.42 124.58
N ALA A 562 -149.03 -3.18 123.53
CA ALA A 562 -150.01 -2.10 123.39
C ALA A 562 -151.34 -2.70 122.89
N GLN A 563 -152.42 -1.92 122.94
CA GLN A 563 -153.73 -2.37 122.48
C GLN A 563 -154.41 -1.28 121.66
N ALA A 564 -154.93 -1.63 120.47
CA ALA A 564 -155.59 -0.68 119.58
C ALA A 564 -156.97 -0.27 120.12
N SER A 565 -157.35 1.00 119.98
CA SER A 565 -158.68 1.53 120.38
C SER A 565 -159.61 1.74 119.17
N VAL A 566 -160.90 2.00 119.44
CA VAL A 566 -161.94 2.30 118.43
C VAL A 566 -161.71 3.71 117.87
N PRO A 567 -161.83 3.94 116.54
CA PRO A 567 -161.50 5.23 115.92
C PRO A 567 -162.50 6.35 116.24
N ALA A 568 -162.01 7.59 116.23
CA ALA A 568 -162.82 8.80 116.13
C ALA A 568 -162.93 9.20 114.65
N ASP A 569 -164.14 9.53 114.19
CA ASP A 569 -164.40 9.94 112.80
C ASP A 569 -164.05 11.44 112.62
N PRO A 570 -163.51 11.89 111.46
CA PRO A 570 -162.80 13.15 111.37
C PRO A 570 -163.70 14.34 110.97
N GLY A 571 -163.70 15.39 111.79
CA GLY A 571 -164.39 16.66 111.51
C GLY A 571 -163.45 17.86 111.70
N ALA A 572 -163.49 18.79 110.74
CA ALA A 572 -162.56 19.92 110.66
C ALA A 572 -162.56 20.83 111.89
N ILE A 573 -161.36 21.26 112.28
CA ILE A 573 -161.15 22.46 113.10
C ILE A 573 -160.19 23.35 112.31
N ASP A 574 -160.72 24.49 111.85
CA ASP A 574 -159.95 25.64 111.38
C ASP A 574 -159.78 26.56 112.59
N ASP A 575 -158.55 26.72 113.06
CA ASP A 575 -158.21 27.66 114.13
C ASP A 575 -156.76 28.14 113.94
N SER A 576 -156.63 29.34 113.39
CA SER A 576 -155.40 30.14 113.50
C SER A 576 -155.54 31.03 114.74
N PRO A 577 -154.48 31.16 115.54
CA PRO A 577 -153.92 32.51 115.63
C PRO A 577 -152.39 32.58 115.59
N GLU A 578 -151.93 33.62 114.91
CA GLU A 578 -150.73 34.44 115.19
C GLU A 578 -149.52 33.78 115.89
N ASN A 579 -148.51 33.39 115.09
CA ASN A 579 -147.25 34.15 114.93
C ASN A 579 -146.84 35.05 116.13
N PRO A 580 -145.65 34.94 116.78
CA PRO A 580 -144.38 34.32 116.34
C PRO A 580 -143.64 33.49 117.46
N ALA A 581 -142.32 33.28 117.27
CA ALA A 581 -141.29 32.82 118.24
C ALA A 581 -141.19 31.31 118.56
#